data_AF-A0A7Y2XAR3-F1
#
_entry.id   AF-A0A7Y2XAR3-F1
#
_cell.length_a   1.000
_cell.length_b   1.000
_cell.length_c   1.000
_cell.angle_alpha   90.00
_cell.angle_beta   90.00
_cell.angle_gamma   90.00
#
_symmetry.space_group_name_H-M   'P 1'
#
loop_
_entity.id
_entity.type
_entity.pdbx_description
1 polymer ?
#
loop_
_entity_poly.entity_id
_entity_poly.type
_entity_poly.pdbx_seq_one_letter_code
_entity_poly.pdbx_strand_id
1 'polypeptide(L)'
;METFTSILLGIGLSSATGFRIFVPFLVASIASITGILPLSDSFEWIGTYPALIAFGAATILEIGAYYIPWFDNLLDTISTPAAFIAGAILMVAVVSGIPPLAKWGLAIIAGSGAAGIVQTGTSVTRLTSTTTTGGVGNPVVSTVEAGSSFGLSLLAVFLPVVAGLIVVILLFWLGKKVYYKFKPS
;
A
#
# COMPACT_ATOMS: atom_id res chain seq x y z
N MET A 1 6.75 -20.73 3.97
CA MET A 1 7.45 -19.60 3.32
C MET A 1 8.67 -19.28 4.15
N GLU A 2 9.82 -18.97 3.54
CA GLU A 2 10.96 -18.49 4.33
C GLU A 2 10.67 -17.11 4.94
N THR A 3 11.08 -16.92 6.20
CA THR A 3 10.85 -15.67 6.96
C THR A 3 11.27 -14.44 6.17
N PHE A 4 12.47 -14.47 5.57
CA PHE A 4 13.01 -13.37 4.77
C PHE A 4 12.08 -12.98 3.60
N THR A 5 11.63 -13.97 2.83
CA THR A 5 10.70 -13.77 1.70
C THR A 5 9.35 -13.21 2.16
N SER A 6 8.84 -13.66 3.32
CA SER A 6 7.58 -13.14 3.88
C SER A 6 7.68 -11.68 4.33
N ILE A 7 8.86 -11.24 4.79
CA ILE A 7 9.13 -9.85 5.15
C ILE A 7 9.14 -8.97 3.90
N LEU A 8 9.82 -9.41 2.82
CA LEU A 8 9.84 -8.65 1.58
C LEU A 8 8.45 -8.56 0.93
N LEU A 9 7.68 -9.65 0.97
CA LEU A 9 6.29 -9.69 0.54
C LEU A 9 5.45 -8.67 1.32
N GLY A 10 5.56 -8.69 2.66
CA GLY A 10 4.83 -7.76 3.52
C GLY A 10 5.20 -6.31 3.28
N ILE A 11 6.49 -6.00 3.08
CA ILE A 11 6.96 -4.65 2.72
C ILE A 11 6.39 -4.23 1.36
N GLY A 12 6.36 -5.15 0.38
CA GLY A 12 5.76 -4.92 -0.95
C GLY A 12 4.28 -4.57 -0.88
N LEU A 13 3.48 -5.41 -0.22
CA LEU A 13 2.06 -5.19 -0.02
C LEU A 13 1.78 -3.92 0.80
N SER A 14 2.56 -3.66 1.85
CA SER A 14 2.43 -2.44 2.66
C SER A 14 2.77 -1.19 1.87
N SER A 15 3.76 -1.23 0.99
CA SER A 15 4.08 -0.08 0.13
C SER A 15 2.98 0.17 -0.88
N ALA A 16 2.35 -0.90 -1.39
CA ALA A 16 1.23 -0.81 -2.31
C ALA A 16 0.00 -0.11 -1.69
N THR A 17 -0.21 -0.24 -0.37
CA THR A 17 -1.32 0.46 0.33
C THR A 17 -1.16 1.98 0.33
N GLY A 18 0.07 2.48 0.20
CA GLY A 18 0.32 3.91 0.09
C GLY A 18 -0.07 4.52 -1.25
N PHE A 19 -0.24 3.70 -2.30
CA PHE A 19 -0.81 4.17 -3.57
C PHE A 19 -2.34 4.10 -3.56
N ARG A 20 -2.86 2.96 -3.09
CA ARG A 20 -4.29 2.65 -2.93
C ARG A 20 -4.45 1.66 -1.81
N ILE A 21 -5.37 1.93 -0.90
CA ILE A 21 -5.52 1.19 0.34
C ILE A 21 -6.10 -0.19 0.07
N PHE A 22 -7.15 -0.28 -0.76
CA PHE A 22 -7.93 -1.51 -0.87
C PHE A 22 -7.44 -2.45 -1.97
N VAL A 23 -6.80 -1.93 -3.02
CA VAL A 23 -6.20 -2.72 -4.10
C VAL A 23 -5.28 -3.85 -3.58
N PRO A 24 -4.29 -3.61 -2.68
CA PRO A 24 -3.42 -4.67 -2.18
C PRO A 24 -4.15 -5.67 -1.29
N PHE A 25 -5.18 -5.26 -0.54
CA PHE A 25 -6.03 -6.19 0.21
C PHE A 25 -6.84 -7.10 -0.72
N LEU A 26 -7.36 -6.56 -1.82
CA LEU A 26 -8.06 -7.35 -2.83
C LEU A 26 -7.11 -8.38 -3.45
N VAL A 27 -5.90 -7.97 -3.85
CA VAL A 27 -4.88 -8.89 -4.40
C VAL A 27 -4.49 -9.95 -3.36
N ALA A 28 -4.25 -9.56 -2.11
CA ALA A 28 -3.91 -10.49 -1.02
C ALA A 28 -5.05 -11.48 -0.74
N SER A 29 -6.31 -11.03 -0.76
CA SER A 29 -7.50 -11.87 -0.58
C SER A 29 -7.62 -12.92 -1.68
N ILE A 30 -7.50 -12.50 -2.95
CA ILE A 30 -7.51 -13.41 -4.10
C ILE A 30 -6.35 -14.41 -4.01
N ALA A 31 -5.14 -13.93 -3.71
CA ALA A 31 -3.96 -14.78 -3.59
C ALA A 31 -4.09 -15.80 -2.44
N SER A 32 -4.75 -15.42 -1.35
CA SER A 32 -5.00 -16.31 -0.22
C SER A 32 -6.06 -17.37 -0.56
N ILE A 33 -7.19 -16.99 -1.17
CA ILE A 33 -8.24 -17.93 -1.60
C ILE A 33 -7.73 -18.92 -2.64
N THR A 34 -6.82 -18.49 -3.52
CA THR A 34 -6.19 -19.36 -4.54
C THR A 34 -5.04 -20.22 -4.00
N GLY A 35 -4.73 -20.11 -2.70
CA GLY A 35 -3.68 -20.90 -2.05
C GLY A 35 -2.25 -20.45 -2.34
N ILE A 36 -2.06 -19.33 -3.04
CA ILE A 36 -0.75 -18.77 -3.39
C ILE A 36 -0.13 -18.07 -2.18
N LEU A 37 -0.94 -17.33 -1.42
CA LEU A 37 -0.49 -16.52 -0.29
C LEU A 37 -0.98 -17.12 1.05
N PRO A 38 -0.12 -17.77 1.83
CA PRO A 38 -0.48 -18.16 3.18
C PRO A 38 -0.55 -16.92 4.07
N LEU A 39 -1.66 -16.81 4.81
CA LEU A 39 -1.86 -15.78 5.82
C LEU A 39 -1.60 -16.39 7.21
N SER A 40 -1.24 -15.55 8.18
CA SER A 40 -1.16 -15.99 9.57
C SER A 40 -2.54 -16.22 10.17
N ASP A 41 -2.63 -17.15 11.12
CA ASP A 41 -3.88 -17.66 11.71
C ASP A 41 -4.88 -16.56 12.11
N SER A 42 -4.41 -15.48 12.77
CA SER A 42 -5.26 -14.37 13.19
C SER A 42 -5.78 -13.47 12.05
N PHE A 43 -5.28 -13.65 10.83
CA PHE A 43 -5.55 -12.82 9.66
C PHE A 43 -6.12 -13.62 8.47
N GLU A 44 -6.44 -14.90 8.65
CA GLU A 44 -7.10 -15.74 7.63
C GLU A 44 -8.41 -15.15 7.12
N TRP A 45 -9.08 -14.31 7.93
CA TRP A 45 -10.31 -13.62 7.54
C TRP A 45 -10.14 -12.79 6.25
N ILE A 46 -8.93 -12.30 5.94
CA ILE A 46 -8.62 -11.58 4.70
C ILE A 46 -8.85 -12.48 3.47
N GLY A 47 -8.59 -13.78 3.60
CA GLY A 47 -8.77 -14.80 2.56
C GLY A 47 -10.17 -15.41 2.52
N THR A 48 -11.21 -14.71 2.98
CA THR A 48 -12.60 -15.19 2.96
C THR A 48 -13.41 -14.52 1.85
N TYR A 49 -14.44 -15.20 1.31
CA TYR A 49 -15.33 -14.62 0.29
C TYR A 49 -16.02 -13.32 0.74
N PRO A 50 -16.51 -13.16 1.99
CA PRO A 50 -17.03 -11.88 2.46
C PRO A 50 -15.99 -10.75 2.42
N ALA A 51 -14.75 -11.04 2.86
CA ALA A 51 -13.66 -10.06 2.79
C ALA A 51 -13.30 -9.71 1.35
N LEU A 52 -13.25 -10.70 0.44
CA LEU A 52 -13.02 -10.50 -0.98
C LEU A 52 -14.04 -9.54 -1.60
N ILE A 53 -15.34 -9.76 -1.33
CA ILE A 53 -16.42 -8.90 -1.83
C ILE A 53 -16.28 -7.49 -1.24
N ALA A 54 -16.00 -7.38 0.05
CA ALA A 54 -15.81 -6.08 0.71
C ALA A 54 -14.62 -5.31 0.12
N PHE A 55 -13.45 -5.94 -0.04
CA PHE A 55 -12.27 -5.33 -0.66
C PHE A 55 -12.49 -5.01 -2.14
N GLY A 56 -13.21 -5.85 -2.86
CA GLY A 56 -13.59 -5.59 -4.25
C GLY A 56 -14.48 -4.36 -4.39
N ALA A 57 -15.55 -4.28 -3.59
CA ALA A 57 -16.43 -3.11 -3.56
C ALA A 57 -15.68 -1.85 -3.12
N ALA A 58 -14.86 -1.94 -2.06
CA ALA A 58 -14.05 -0.84 -1.57
C ALA A 58 -13.03 -0.36 -2.61
N THR A 59 -12.42 -1.27 -3.38
CA THR A 59 -11.49 -0.93 -4.47
C THR A 59 -12.20 -0.18 -5.60
N ILE A 60 -13.39 -0.64 -6.01
CA ILE A 60 -14.18 0.05 -7.04
C ILE A 60 -14.57 1.46 -6.57
N LEU A 61 -15.04 1.57 -5.33
CA LEU A 61 -15.39 2.86 -4.74
C LEU A 61 -14.18 3.78 -4.59
N GLU A 62 -13.04 3.27 -4.10
CA GLU A 62 -11.80 4.02 -3.98
C GLU A 62 -11.34 4.53 -5.34
N ILE A 63 -11.26 3.67 -6.36
CA ILE A 63 -10.84 4.10 -7.70
C ILE A 63 -11.82 5.15 -8.24
N GLY A 64 -13.13 4.86 -8.25
CA GLY A 64 -14.14 5.78 -8.80
C GLY A 64 -14.16 7.14 -8.09
N ALA A 65 -13.99 7.15 -6.78
CA ALA A 65 -14.08 8.38 -5.99
C ALA A 65 -12.88 9.32 -6.22
N TYR A 66 -11.70 8.78 -6.52
CA TYR A 66 -10.53 9.59 -6.85
C TYR A 66 -10.55 10.18 -8.27
N TYR A 67 -11.55 9.86 -9.10
CA TYR A 67 -11.76 10.50 -10.39
C TYR A 67 -12.68 11.73 -10.28
N ILE A 68 -13.37 11.91 -9.15
CA ILE A 68 -14.24 13.05 -8.90
C ILE A 68 -13.37 14.19 -8.37
N PRO A 69 -13.23 15.31 -9.10
CA PRO A 69 -12.50 16.48 -8.59
C PRO A 69 -13.10 16.94 -7.26
N TRP A 70 -12.29 17.53 -6.37
CA TRP A 70 -12.67 18.00 -5.03
C TRP A 70 -12.89 16.89 -3.99
N PHE A 71 -13.52 15.77 -4.38
CA PHE A 71 -13.73 14.62 -3.49
C PHE A 71 -12.42 13.89 -3.16
N ASP A 72 -11.47 13.92 -4.10
CA ASP A 72 -10.11 13.42 -3.97
C ASP A 72 -9.35 14.02 -2.77
N ASN A 73 -9.48 15.32 -2.51
CA ASN A 73 -8.79 15.99 -1.40
C ASN A 73 -9.35 15.57 -0.03
N LEU A 74 -10.67 15.37 0.06
CA LEU A 74 -11.30 14.83 1.28
C LEU A 74 -10.84 13.39 1.53
N LEU A 75 -10.83 12.57 0.47
CA LEU A 75 -10.33 11.21 0.52
C LEU A 75 -8.88 11.14 0.98
N ASP A 76 -8.01 12.06 0.55
CA ASP A 76 -6.61 12.08 0.96
C ASP A 76 -6.42 12.28 2.47
N THR A 77 -7.30 13.03 3.10
CA THR A 77 -7.27 13.27 4.55
C THR A 77 -7.54 11.97 5.33
N ILE A 78 -8.48 11.16 4.85
CA ILE A 78 -8.85 9.87 5.47
C ILE A 78 -7.87 8.77 5.05
N SER A 79 -7.44 8.81 3.80
CA SER A 79 -6.59 7.78 3.21
C SER A 79 -5.20 7.80 3.80
N THR A 80 -4.72 8.97 4.23
CA THR A 80 -3.42 9.08 4.89
C THR A 80 -3.33 8.18 6.13
N PRO A 81 -4.10 8.38 7.22
CA PRO A 81 -4.02 7.49 8.39
C PRO A 81 -4.45 6.05 8.07
N ALA A 82 -5.40 5.86 7.15
CA ALA A 82 -5.83 4.52 6.74
C ALA A 82 -4.70 3.72 6.06
N ALA A 83 -3.85 4.36 5.25
CA ALA A 83 -2.71 3.70 4.60
C ALA A 83 -1.68 3.16 5.61
N PHE A 84 -1.40 3.90 6.69
CA PHE A 84 -0.48 3.44 7.75
C PHE A 84 -1.03 2.19 8.46
N ILE A 85 -2.32 2.19 8.77
CA ILE A 85 -3.00 1.07 9.44
C ILE A 85 -3.06 -0.13 8.49
N ALA A 86 -3.46 0.09 7.24
CA ALA A 86 -3.51 -0.92 6.19
C ALA A 86 -2.15 -1.58 5.96
N GLY A 87 -1.08 -0.78 5.88
CA GLY A 87 0.29 -1.28 5.75
C GLY A 87 0.70 -2.15 6.92
N ALA A 88 0.43 -1.72 8.16
CA ALA A 88 0.68 -2.55 9.34
C ALA A 88 -0.05 -3.90 9.28
N ILE A 89 -1.35 -3.85 8.94
CA ILE A 89 -2.21 -5.04 8.86
C ILE A 89 -1.69 -6.02 7.81
N LEU A 90 -1.35 -5.58 6.60
CA LEU A 90 -0.83 -6.48 5.58
C LEU A 90 0.55 -7.04 5.95
N MET A 91 1.41 -6.25 6.59
CA MET A 91 2.69 -6.73 7.08
C MET A 91 2.52 -7.85 8.12
N VAL A 92 1.67 -7.64 9.13
CA VAL A 92 1.40 -8.67 10.14
C VAL A 92 0.59 -9.84 9.57
N ALA A 93 -0.22 -9.64 8.53
CA ALA A 93 -1.01 -10.72 7.95
C ALA A 93 -0.13 -11.78 7.27
N VAL A 94 1.01 -11.39 6.69
CA VAL A 94 1.83 -12.26 5.83
C VAL A 94 3.16 -12.68 6.43
N VAL A 95 3.73 -11.88 7.35
CA VAL A 95 5.01 -12.23 7.98
C VAL A 95 4.84 -13.45 8.87
N SER A 96 5.77 -14.40 8.75
CA SER A 96 5.73 -15.68 9.46
C SER A 96 7.10 -16.04 10.02
N GLY A 97 7.15 -16.99 10.96
CA GLY A 97 8.41 -17.52 11.49
C GLY A 97 9.17 -16.60 12.45
N ILE A 98 8.51 -15.61 13.06
CA ILE A 98 9.10 -14.74 14.10
C ILE A 98 8.14 -14.54 15.29
N PRO A 99 8.67 -14.24 16.49
CA PRO A 99 7.83 -14.00 17.68
C PRO A 99 6.85 -12.83 17.50
N PRO A 100 5.67 -12.85 18.15
CA PRO A 100 4.64 -11.82 17.98
C PRO A 100 5.13 -10.38 18.22
N LEU A 101 5.99 -10.16 19.21
CA LEU A 101 6.56 -8.83 19.50
C LEU A 101 7.38 -8.29 18.32
N ALA A 102 8.26 -9.11 17.75
CA ALA A 102 9.06 -8.74 16.58
C ALA A 102 8.17 -8.52 15.35
N LYS A 103 7.13 -9.35 15.20
CA LYS A 103 6.17 -9.25 14.11
C LYS A 103 5.41 -7.93 14.11
N TRP A 104 4.87 -7.52 15.26
CA TRP A 104 4.20 -6.23 15.41
C TRP A 104 5.15 -5.04 15.34
N GLY A 105 6.35 -5.16 15.92
CA GLY A 105 7.38 -4.14 15.77
C GLY A 105 7.73 -3.88 14.30
N LEU A 106 7.90 -4.95 13.52
CA LEU A 106 8.15 -4.87 12.09
C LEU A 106 6.94 -4.32 11.32
N ALA A 107 5.72 -4.70 11.69
CA ALA A 107 4.50 -4.17 11.09
C ALA A 107 4.35 -2.66 11.28
N ILE A 108 4.60 -2.16 12.48
CA ILE A 108 4.50 -0.74 12.81
C ILE A 108 5.63 0.05 12.15
N ILE A 109 6.87 -0.46 12.17
CA ILE A 109 8.03 0.27 11.66
C ILE A 109 8.11 0.16 10.14
N ALA A 110 8.23 -1.06 9.62
CA ALA A 110 8.43 -1.29 8.19
C ALA A 110 7.11 -1.23 7.42
N GLY A 111 6.04 -1.83 7.93
CA GLY A 111 4.73 -1.82 7.26
C GLY A 111 4.13 -0.42 7.17
N SER A 112 3.82 0.21 8.32
CA SER A 112 3.27 1.57 8.33
C SER A 112 4.25 2.60 7.78
N GLY A 113 5.56 2.45 8.03
CA GLY A 113 6.57 3.36 7.51
C GLY A 113 6.65 3.35 5.98
N ALA A 114 6.66 2.17 5.36
CA ALA A 114 6.69 2.06 3.91
C ALA A 114 5.41 2.60 3.27
N ALA A 115 4.24 2.22 3.81
CA ALA A 115 2.95 2.75 3.37
C ALA A 115 2.89 4.29 3.48
N GLY A 116 3.32 4.82 4.61
CA GLY A 116 3.30 6.25 4.92
C GLY A 116 4.20 7.09 4.01
N ILE A 117 5.41 6.61 3.69
CA ILE A 117 6.32 7.30 2.76
C ILE A 117 5.71 7.34 1.36
N VAL A 118 5.16 6.23 0.87
CA VAL A 118 4.53 6.18 -0.44
C VAL A 118 3.31 7.10 -0.50
N GLN A 119 2.41 7.00 0.50
CA GLN A 119 1.21 7.83 0.61
C GLN A 119 1.54 9.33 0.69
N THR A 120 2.58 9.70 1.43
CA THR A 120 3.02 11.10 1.49
C THR A 120 3.52 11.56 0.12
N GLY A 121 4.27 10.71 -0.58
CA GLY A 121 4.75 10.98 -1.94
C GLY A 121 3.62 11.18 -2.95
N THR A 122 2.58 10.35 -2.90
CA THR A 122 1.40 10.45 -3.77
C THR A 122 0.56 11.68 -3.44
N SER A 123 0.29 11.95 -2.15
CA SER A 123 -0.43 13.16 -1.72
C SER A 123 0.28 14.43 -2.18
N VAL A 124 1.61 14.49 -2.10
CA VAL A 124 2.39 15.63 -2.62
C VAL A 124 2.29 15.75 -4.14
N THR A 125 2.28 14.63 -4.86
CA THR A 125 2.14 14.60 -6.32
C THR A 125 0.77 15.11 -6.76
N ARG A 126 -0.31 14.65 -6.11
CA ARG A 126 -1.67 15.14 -6.35
C ARG A 126 -1.82 16.61 -5.99
N LEU A 127 -1.31 17.05 -4.84
CA LEU A 127 -1.33 18.47 -4.48
C LEU A 127 -0.63 19.34 -5.52
N THR A 128 0.52 18.88 -6.05
CA THR A 128 1.24 19.58 -7.11
C THR A 128 0.44 19.62 -8.42
N SER A 129 -0.24 18.52 -8.76
CA SER A 129 -1.14 18.47 -9.92
C SER A 129 -2.33 19.41 -9.75
N THR A 130 -2.97 19.45 -8.58
CA THR A 130 -4.07 20.36 -8.27
C THR A 130 -3.65 21.83 -8.41
N THR A 131 -2.51 22.20 -7.83
CA THR A 131 -2.04 23.60 -7.86
C THR A 131 -1.57 24.06 -9.23
N THR A 132 -1.05 23.15 -10.08
CA THR A 132 -0.52 23.50 -11.40
C THR A 132 -1.52 23.36 -12.54
N THR A 133 -2.49 22.45 -12.44
CA THR A 133 -3.46 22.14 -13.50
C THR A 133 -4.92 22.46 -13.14
N GLY A 134 -5.17 23.00 -11.94
CA GLY A 134 -6.52 23.21 -11.43
C GLY A 134 -7.27 21.90 -11.14
N GLY A 135 -6.55 20.79 -10.95
CA GLY A 135 -7.12 19.46 -10.65
C GLY A 135 -7.43 18.60 -11.87
N VAL A 136 -7.29 19.12 -13.09
CA VAL A 136 -7.55 18.36 -14.34
C VAL A 136 -6.55 17.23 -14.55
N GLY A 137 -5.33 17.33 -14.00
CA GLY A 137 -4.32 16.27 -14.05
C GLY A 137 -4.55 15.12 -13.06
N ASN A 138 -5.41 15.30 -12.05
CA ASN A 138 -5.56 14.34 -10.95
C ASN A 138 -6.08 12.95 -11.39
N PRO A 139 -7.02 12.83 -12.36
CA PRO A 139 -7.43 11.54 -12.88
C PRO A 139 -6.27 10.72 -13.48
N VAL A 140 -5.32 11.38 -14.15
CA VAL A 140 -4.14 10.70 -14.73
C VAL A 140 -3.23 10.18 -13.62
N VAL A 141 -2.95 11.02 -12.60
CA VAL A 141 -2.17 10.62 -11.42
C VAL A 141 -2.85 9.45 -10.70
N SER A 142 -4.16 9.55 -10.49
CA SER A 142 -5.00 8.51 -9.87
C SER A 142 -4.92 7.17 -10.62
N THR A 143 -4.93 7.21 -11.95
CA THR A 143 -4.77 6.01 -12.80
C THR A 143 -3.40 5.36 -12.60
N VAL A 144 -2.34 6.17 -12.58
CA VAL A 144 -0.96 5.68 -12.35
C VAL A 144 -0.82 5.08 -10.96
N GLU A 145 -1.43 5.67 -9.94
CA GLU A 145 -1.44 5.14 -8.58
C GLU A 145 -2.17 3.80 -8.49
N ALA A 146 -3.37 3.69 -9.10
CA ALA A 146 -4.11 2.45 -9.12
C ALA A 146 -3.35 1.33 -9.84
N GLY A 147 -2.75 1.64 -11.00
CA GLY A 147 -1.90 0.71 -11.74
C GLY A 147 -0.64 0.31 -10.96
N SER A 148 0.00 1.26 -10.28
CA SER A 148 1.20 1.02 -9.47
C SER A 148 0.88 0.15 -8.26
N SER A 149 -0.24 0.40 -7.58
CA SER A 149 -0.70 -0.41 -6.45
C SER A 149 -0.99 -1.85 -6.88
N PHE A 150 -1.73 -2.02 -7.98
CA PHE A 150 -2.06 -3.35 -8.50
C PHE A 150 -0.80 -4.11 -8.95
N GLY A 151 0.06 -3.48 -9.75
CA GLY A 151 1.30 -4.06 -10.24
C GLY A 151 2.27 -4.42 -9.11
N LEU A 152 2.47 -3.53 -8.15
CA LEU A 152 3.33 -3.79 -7.00
C LEU A 152 2.78 -4.90 -6.11
N SER A 153 1.45 -4.97 -5.93
CA SER A 153 0.81 -6.05 -5.15
C SER A 153 1.00 -7.40 -5.81
N LEU A 154 0.79 -7.50 -7.12
CA LEU A 154 1.04 -8.72 -7.88
C LEU A 154 2.52 -9.12 -7.81
N LEU A 155 3.44 -8.17 -8.03
CA LEU A 155 4.87 -8.44 -7.90
C LEU A 155 5.22 -8.91 -6.49
N ALA A 156 4.64 -8.33 -5.45
CA ALA A 156 4.89 -8.74 -4.07
C ALA A 156 4.45 -10.18 -3.80
N VAL A 157 3.32 -10.60 -4.36
CA VAL A 157 2.80 -11.97 -4.20
C VAL A 157 3.63 -12.99 -4.98
N PHE A 158 3.94 -12.72 -6.26
CA PHE A 158 4.58 -13.68 -7.14
C PHE A 158 6.11 -13.65 -7.09
N LEU A 159 6.70 -12.47 -6.89
CA LEU A 159 8.15 -12.22 -6.90
C LEU A 159 8.56 -11.31 -5.73
N PRO A 160 8.43 -11.78 -4.45
CA PRO A 160 8.63 -10.94 -3.26
C PRO A 160 9.99 -10.24 -3.23
N VAL A 161 11.04 -10.91 -3.70
CA VAL A 161 12.40 -10.35 -3.75
C VAL A 161 12.49 -9.15 -4.70
N VAL A 162 11.89 -9.26 -5.88
CA VAL A 162 11.86 -8.18 -6.87
C VAL A 162 11.04 -7.00 -6.35
N ALA A 163 9.87 -7.28 -5.78
CA ALA A 163 9.04 -6.25 -5.17
C ALA A 163 9.77 -5.53 -4.03
N GLY A 164 10.44 -6.26 -3.15
CA GLY A 164 11.25 -5.70 -2.06
C GLY A 164 12.35 -4.76 -2.57
N LEU A 165 13.08 -5.15 -3.63
CA LEU A 165 14.10 -4.29 -4.24
C LEU A 165 13.51 -3.01 -4.82
N ILE A 166 12.40 -3.12 -5.56
CA ILE A 166 11.68 -1.95 -6.12
C ILE A 166 11.25 -1.01 -4.99
N VAL A 167 10.68 -1.56 -3.90
CA VAL A 167 10.26 -0.76 -2.74
C VAL A 167 11.45 -0.06 -2.10
N VAL A 168 12.57 -0.74 -1.87
CA VAL A 168 13.76 -0.10 -1.26
C VAL A 168 14.23 1.09 -2.10
N ILE A 169 14.26 0.94 -3.43
CA ILE A 169 14.62 2.02 -4.36
C ILE A 169 13.60 3.17 -4.27
N LEU A 170 12.30 2.84 -4.29
CA LEU A 170 11.21 3.81 -4.20
C LEU A 170 11.26 4.60 -2.89
N LEU A 171 11.41 3.92 -1.76
CA LEU A 171 11.48 4.55 -0.43
C LEU A 171 12.72 5.42 -0.29
N PHE A 172 13.87 4.98 -0.81
CA PHE A 172 15.08 5.80 -0.83
C PHE A 172 14.88 7.08 -1.65
N TRP A 173 14.28 6.97 -2.84
CA TRP A 173 14.03 8.11 -3.71
C TRP A 173 13.02 9.10 -3.12
N LEU A 174 11.90 8.61 -2.58
CA LEU A 174 10.89 9.43 -1.92
C LEU A 174 11.42 10.06 -0.63
N GLY A 175 12.12 9.27 0.20
CA GLY A 175 12.73 9.75 1.44
C GLY A 175 13.74 10.86 1.19
N LYS A 176 14.57 10.72 0.14
CA LYS A 176 15.49 11.78 -0.30
C LYS A 176 14.72 13.05 -0.67
N LYS A 177 13.65 12.94 -1.47
CA LYS A 177 12.83 14.09 -1.89
C LYS A 177 12.18 14.81 -0.71
N VAL A 178 11.69 14.06 0.28
CA VAL A 178 11.15 14.62 1.53
C VAL A 178 12.24 15.31 2.33
N TYR A 179 13.39 14.65 2.55
CA TYR A 179 14.51 15.22 3.31
C TYR A 179 14.99 16.56 2.75
N TYR A 180 15.20 16.66 1.44
CA TYR A 180 15.65 17.92 0.83
C TYR A 180 14.59 19.02 0.86
N LYS A 181 13.31 18.67 0.90
CA LYS A 181 12.22 19.66 0.99
C LYS A 181 12.10 20.27 2.39
N PHE A 182 12.45 19.53 3.44
CA PHE A 182 12.37 19.96 4.84
C PHE A 182 13.74 20.27 5.47
N LYS A 183 14.83 20.27 4.70
CA LYS A 183 16.14 20.68 5.18
C LYS A 183 16.04 22.15 5.64
N PRO A 184 16.25 22.46 6.93
CA PRO A 184 16.33 23.84 7.37
C PRO A 184 17.52 24.48 6.66
N SER A 185 17.24 25.58 5.95
CA SER A 185 18.23 26.45 5.29
C SER A 185 19.15 27.10 6.30
#